data_AF-A0A5S9MK74-F1
#
_entry.id   AF-A0A5S9MK74-F1
#
_cell.length_a   1.000
_cell.length_b   1.000
_cell.length_c   1.000
_cell.angle_alpha   90.00
_cell.angle_beta   90.00
_cell.angle_gamma   90.00
#
_symmetry.space_group_name_H-M   'P 1'
#
loop_
_entity.id
_entity.type
_entity.pdbx_description
1 polymer ?
#
loop_
_entity_poly.entity_id
_entity_poly.type
_entity_poly.pdbx_seq_one_letter_code
_entity_poly.pdbx_strand_id
1 'polypeptide(L)'
;MNMKKAMLTIPLSAALLFPAAHIASAHEGHMHGGAKKTSSSQEVSNKSTDLRAALDQLFSEHAYLAVITMQKGIDGSKDFDQAAAALNDNTNDLSDAIASVYGKKAGKQFKDIWSSHIGYFVDYVQATAKKKIMQVKRKR
;
A
#
# COMPACT_ATOMS: atom_id res chain seq x y z
N MET A 1 10.55 -25.24 49.03
CA MET A 1 11.39 -25.82 47.96
C MET A 1 10.71 -25.52 46.63
N ASN A 2 11.41 -24.79 45.77
CA ASN A 2 10.99 -24.28 44.47
C ASN A 2 10.63 -25.38 43.48
N MET A 3 9.64 -25.17 42.61
CA MET A 3 9.71 -25.67 41.23
C MET A 3 9.12 -24.66 40.23
N LYS A 4 9.94 -24.34 39.24
CA LYS A 4 9.76 -23.32 38.20
C LYS A 4 8.81 -23.86 37.12
N LYS A 5 7.75 -23.13 36.77
CA LYS A 5 6.95 -23.44 35.58
C LYS A 5 7.68 -22.93 34.34
N ALA A 6 8.51 -23.81 33.77
CA ALA A 6 8.98 -23.66 32.40
C ALA A 6 7.79 -23.90 31.47
N MET A 7 7.16 -22.83 30.98
CA MET A 7 6.21 -22.95 29.89
C MET A 7 6.98 -23.20 28.60
N LEU A 8 6.77 -24.42 28.11
CA LEU A 8 7.31 -25.01 26.90
C LEU A 8 6.86 -24.19 25.69
N THR A 9 7.83 -23.69 24.95
CA THR A 9 7.67 -23.10 23.62
C THR A 9 7.06 -24.14 22.68
N ILE A 10 5.86 -23.90 22.15
CA ILE A 10 5.28 -24.70 21.07
C ILE A 10 5.80 -24.11 19.75
N PRO A 11 6.67 -24.79 18.99
CA PRO A 11 7.12 -24.30 17.69
C PRO A 11 5.96 -24.38 16.67
N LEU A 12 5.72 -23.25 15.98
CA LEU A 12 4.66 -22.98 15.01
C LEU A 12 4.82 -23.71 13.66
N SER A 13 5.36 -24.92 13.62
CA SER A 13 5.74 -25.57 12.35
C SER A 13 5.31 -27.04 12.28
N ALA A 14 4.00 -27.31 12.10
CA ALA A 14 3.51 -28.66 11.70
C ALA A 14 2.05 -28.70 11.20
N ALA A 15 1.53 -27.68 10.52
CA ALA A 15 0.15 -27.68 10.01
C ALA A 15 0.04 -27.52 8.48
N LEU A 16 0.91 -28.20 7.74
CA LEU A 16 0.79 -28.34 6.28
C LEU A 16 1.10 -29.79 5.90
N LEU A 17 0.06 -30.58 5.65
CA LEU A 17 -0.03 -31.75 4.76
C LEU A 17 -1.04 -32.78 5.27
N PHE A 18 -2.32 -32.60 4.94
CA PHE A 18 -3.24 -33.73 4.72
C PHE A 18 -4.31 -33.32 3.69
N PRO A 19 -4.21 -33.77 2.43
CA PRO A 19 -5.34 -33.78 1.51
C PRO A 19 -6.29 -34.92 1.92
N ALA A 20 -7.38 -34.59 2.62
CA ALA A 20 -8.48 -35.53 2.82
C ALA A 20 -9.34 -35.54 1.55
N ALA A 21 -9.09 -36.51 0.68
CA ALA A 21 -10.02 -36.92 -0.35
C ALA A 21 -11.36 -37.26 0.31
N HIS A 22 -12.39 -36.43 0.11
CA HIS A 22 -13.75 -36.78 0.48
C HIS A 22 -14.26 -37.84 -0.52
N ILE A 23 -14.39 -39.04 0.00
CA ILE A 23 -15.00 -40.21 -0.62
C ILE A 23 -16.45 -39.87 -0.98
N ALA A 24 -16.81 -40.09 -2.24
CA ALA A 24 -18.19 -40.13 -2.72
C ALA A 24 -18.94 -41.29 -2.04
N SER A 25 -20.12 -41.02 -1.48
CA SER A 25 -21.11 -42.06 -1.19
C SER A 25 -22.50 -41.52 -1.51
N ALA A 26 -23.18 -42.25 -2.38
CA ALA A 26 -24.47 -41.93 -2.96
C ALA A 26 -25.63 -42.22 -2.00
N HIS A 27 -26.65 -41.36 -2.00
CA HIS A 27 -28.02 -41.82 -1.75
C HIS A 27 -29.00 -41.00 -2.61
N GLU A 28 -29.61 -41.71 -3.56
CA GLU A 28 -30.58 -41.23 -4.53
C GLU A 28 -31.99 -41.28 -3.91
N GLY A 29 -32.76 -40.20 -4.01
CA GLY A 29 -34.12 -40.13 -3.46
C GLY A 29 -34.88 -38.83 -3.74
N HIS A 30 -35.46 -38.74 -4.94
CA HIS A 30 -36.79 -38.19 -5.28
C HIS A 30 -37.27 -36.76 -4.87
N MET A 31 -37.50 -35.94 -5.91
CA MET A 31 -38.62 -34.98 -6.16
C MET A 31 -38.62 -33.51 -5.67
N HIS A 32 -38.76 -32.64 -6.69
CA HIS A 32 -39.51 -31.38 -6.79
C HIS A 32 -39.21 -30.20 -5.86
N GLY A 33 -38.77 -29.09 -6.48
CA GLY A 33 -39.29 -27.76 -6.15
C GLY A 33 -38.23 -26.67 -5.95
N GLY A 34 -38.30 -25.65 -6.80
CA GLY A 34 -37.78 -24.32 -6.49
C GLY A 34 -36.40 -24.01 -7.06
N ALA A 35 -36.39 -23.41 -8.26
CA ALA A 35 -35.27 -22.61 -8.73
C ALA A 35 -35.01 -21.46 -7.75
N LYS A 36 -34.19 -21.69 -6.71
CA LYS A 36 -33.63 -20.61 -5.91
C LYS A 36 -32.43 -20.08 -6.66
N LYS A 37 -32.69 -19.08 -7.51
CA LYS A 37 -31.67 -18.20 -8.11
C LYS A 37 -31.00 -17.42 -6.98
N THR A 38 -30.11 -18.04 -6.21
CA THR A 38 -29.19 -17.32 -5.32
C THR A 38 -28.01 -16.85 -6.16
N SER A 39 -28.28 -15.91 -7.06
CA SER A 39 -27.23 -15.01 -7.53
C SER A 39 -27.20 -13.83 -6.57
N SER A 40 -26.78 -14.10 -5.33
CA SER A 40 -26.07 -13.07 -4.57
C SER A 40 -24.68 -13.08 -5.18
N SER A 41 -24.36 -12.08 -5.98
CA SER A 41 -22.97 -11.64 -6.14
C SER A 41 -22.40 -11.56 -4.71
N GLN A 42 -21.60 -12.55 -4.34
CA GLN A 42 -20.88 -12.52 -3.08
C GLN A 42 -19.83 -11.41 -3.23
N GLU A 43 -20.22 -10.19 -2.86
CA GLU A 43 -19.29 -9.09 -2.65
C GLU A 43 -18.32 -9.52 -1.53
N VAL A 44 -17.13 -9.96 -1.91
CA VAL A 44 -16.03 -10.20 -0.97
C VAL A 44 -15.36 -8.84 -0.69
N SER A 45 -16.11 -7.86 -0.19
CA SER A 45 -15.52 -6.64 0.36
C SER A 45 -15.19 -6.88 1.83
N ASN A 46 -13.90 -6.77 2.16
CA ASN A 46 -13.45 -6.64 3.53
C ASN A 46 -12.44 -5.50 3.63
N LYS A 47 -12.28 -4.92 4.84
CA LYS A 47 -11.42 -3.74 5.04
C LYS A 47 -9.97 -3.92 4.54
N SER A 48 -9.46 -5.16 4.50
CA SER A 48 -8.11 -5.45 4.03
C SER A 48 -8.02 -5.42 2.50
N THR A 49 -8.99 -5.99 1.79
CA THR A 49 -9.05 -5.93 0.32
C THR A 49 -9.24 -4.50 -0.17
N ASP A 50 -10.08 -3.73 0.52
CA ASP A 50 -10.33 -2.33 0.18
C ASP A 50 -9.09 -1.47 0.43
N LEU A 51 -8.42 -1.66 1.58
CA LEU A 51 -7.16 -0.98 1.88
C LEU A 51 -6.10 -1.32 0.82
N ARG A 52 -5.97 -2.59 0.44
CA ARG A 52 -5.00 -3.01 -0.58
C ARG A 52 -5.27 -2.32 -1.92
N ALA A 53 -6.51 -2.33 -2.39
CA ALA A 53 -6.89 -1.67 -3.64
C ALA A 53 -6.63 -0.15 -3.59
N ALA A 54 -6.98 0.49 -2.47
CA ALA A 54 -6.71 1.92 -2.26
C ALA A 54 -5.20 2.22 -2.27
N LEU A 55 -4.39 1.43 -1.57
CA LEU A 55 -2.94 1.60 -1.57
C LEU A 55 -2.32 1.36 -2.95
N ASP A 56 -2.78 0.35 -3.70
CA ASP A 56 -2.30 0.08 -5.06
C ASP A 56 -2.55 1.29 -5.99
N GLN A 57 -3.73 1.92 -5.90
CA GLN A 57 -4.03 3.16 -6.64
C GLN A 57 -3.14 4.31 -6.18
N LEU A 58 -3.13 4.60 -4.88
CA LEU A 58 -2.46 5.77 -4.32
C LEU A 58 -0.94 5.73 -4.52
N PHE A 59 -0.31 4.56 -4.38
CA PHE A 59 1.12 4.42 -4.66
C PHE A 59 1.47 4.53 -6.15
N SER A 60 0.57 4.08 -7.03
CA SER A 60 0.76 4.25 -8.48
C SER A 60 0.70 5.72 -8.88
N GLU A 61 -0.26 6.45 -8.31
CA GLU A 61 -0.36 7.91 -8.47
C GLU A 61 0.85 8.63 -7.87
N HIS A 62 1.30 8.25 -6.66
CA HIS A 62 2.52 8.76 -6.04
C HIS A 62 3.72 8.65 -6.97
N ALA A 63 3.93 7.46 -7.56
CA ALA A 63 5.06 7.21 -8.45
C ALA A 63 5.02 8.14 -9.67
N TYR A 64 3.85 8.30 -10.30
CA TYR A 64 3.66 9.23 -11.41
C TYR A 64 3.94 10.69 -11.02
N LEU A 65 3.30 11.17 -9.95
CA LEU A 65 3.45 12.53 -9.46
C LEU A 65 4.89 12.85 -9.04
N ALA A 66 5.58 11.90 -8.40
CA ALA A 66 6.98 12.04 -8.03
C ALA A 66 7.87 12.23 -9.26
N VAL A 67 7.70 11.40 -10.30
CA VAL A 67 8.48 11.52 -11.54
C VAL A 67 8.24 12.87 -12.22
N ILE A 68 6.98 13.28 -12.35
CA ILE A 68 6.62 14.56 -12.97
C ILE A 68 7.17 15.74 -12.16
N THR A 69 7.05 15.71 -10.84
CA THR A 69 7.58 16.75 -9.94
C THR A 69 9.10 16.87 -10.07
N MET A 70 9.80 15.74 -10.11
CA MET A 70 11.26 15.70 -10.29
C MET A 70 11.68 16.28 -11.64
N GLN A 71 11.01 15.90 -12.75
CA GLN A 71 11.30 16.44 -14.08
C GLN A 71 11.09 17.96 -14.12
N LYS A 72 9.94 18.43 -13.64
CA LYS A 72 9.63 19.86 -13.56
C LYS A 72 10.63 20.63 -12.69
N GLY A 73 11.09 20.03 -11.59
CA GLY A 73 12.10 20.60 -10.71
C GLY A 73 13.47 20.73 -11.39
N ILE A 74 13.88 19.74 -12.18
CA ILE A 74 15.12 19.80 -12.97
C ILE A 74 15.04 20.86 -14.07
N ASP A 75 13.89 20.98 -14.72
CA ASP A 75 13.68 21.92 -15.83
C ASP A 75 13.39 23.36 -15.37
N GLY A 76 13.14 23.56 -14.07
CA GLY A 76 12.76 24.87 -13.53
C GLY A 76 11.40 25.34 -14.06
N SER A 77 10.46 24.41 -14.26
CA SER A 77 9.16 24.70 -14.84
C SER A 77 8.30 25.58 -13.91
N LYS A 78 7.50 26.49 -14.51
CA LYS A 78 6.60 27.39 -13.78
C LYS A 78 5.48 26.68 -13.02
N ASP A 79 5.18 25.44 -13.41
CA ASP A 79 4.13 24.61 -12.81
C ASP A 79 4.70 23.55 -11.83
N PHE A 80 5.95 23.69 -11.41
CA PHE A 80 6.56 22.81 -10.40
C PHE A 80 5.75 22.79 -9.10
N ASP A 81 5.35 23.95 -8.58
CA ASP A 81 4.62 24.03 -7.30
C ASP A 81 3.26 23.33 -7.36
N GLN A 82 2.59 23.34 -8.52
CA GLN A 82 1.33 22.62 -8.72
C GLN A 82 1.53 21.10 -8.66
N ALA A 83 2.60 20.59 -9.29
CA ALA A 83 2.94 19.17 -9.23
C ALA A 83 3.35 18.75 -7.80
N ALA A 84 4.12 19.59 -7.11
CA ALA A 84 4.50 19.37 -5.72
C ALA A 84 3.30 19.36 -4.77
N ALA A 85 2.30 20.24 -5.00
CA ALA A 85 1.06 20.25 -4.24
C ALA A 85 0.26 18.95 -4.45
N ALA A 86 0.09 18.50 -5.70
CA ALA A 86 -0.59 17.23 -5.99
C ALA A 86 0.12 16.03 -5.33
N LEU A 87 1.46 16.00 -5.35
CA LEU A 87 2.24 14.96 -4.66
C LEU A 87 2.03 14.98 -3.14
N ASN A 88 1.89 16.17 -2.55
CA ASN A 88 1.58 16.33 -1.14
C ASN A 88 0.13 15.90 -0.79
N ASP A 89 -0.82 16.16 -1.68
CA ASP A 89 -2.21 15.72 -1.50
C ASP A 89 -2.30 14.20 -1.52
N ASN A 90 -1.63 13.54 -2.47
CA ASN A 90 -1.51 12.08 -2.48
C ASN A 90 -0.85 11.52 -1.19
N THR A 91 0.11 12.25 -0.60
CA THR A 91 0.68 11.88 0.70
C THR A 91 -0.35 11.95 1.84
N ASN A 92 -1.27 12.92 1.80
CA ASN A 92 -2.38 12.99 2.75
C ASN A 92 -3.30 11.78 2.57
N ASP A 93 -3.67 11.46 1.34
CA ASP A 93 -4.55 10.33 1.04
C ASP A 93 -3.95 8.99 1.46
N LEU A 94 -2.65 8.77 1.22
CA LEU A 94 -1.93 7.60 1.72
C LEU A 94 -1.96 7.52 3.25
N SER A 95 -1.76 8.65 3.92
CA SER A 95 -1.76 8.71 5.38
C SER A 95 -3.14 8.41 5.97
N ASP A 96 -4.20 8.88 5.31
CA ASP A 96 -5.59 8.62 5.69
C ASP A 96 -5.99 7.17 5.42
N ALA A 97 -5.54 6.58 4.30
CA ALA A 97 -5.72 5.16 4.01
C ALA A 97 -5.08 4.29 5.11
N ILE A 98 -3.84 4.59 5.53
CA ILE A 98 -3.19 3.90 6.65
C ILE A 98 -3.96 4.12 7.97
N ALA A 99 -4.41 5.36 8.24
CA ALA A 99 -5.16 5.68 9.44
C ALA A 99 -6.50 4.92 9.53
N SER A 100 -7.12 4.59 8.40
CA SER A 100 -8.42 3.89 8.34
C SER A 100 -8.39 2.49 8.96
N VAL A 101 -7.24 1.82 8.95
CA VAL A 101 -7.05 0.47 9.49
C VAL A 101 -6.20 0.47 10.76
N TYR A 102 -5.14 1.28 10.81
CA TYR A 102 -4.17 1.28 11.91
C TYR A 102 -4.35 2.41 12.93
N GLY A 103 -5.34 3.30 12.70
CA GLY A 103 -5.68 4.41 13.58
C GLY A 103 -4.84 5.67 13.36
N LYS A 104 -5.33 6.79 13.92
CA LYS A 104 -4.78 8.14 13.66
C LYS A 104 -3.29 8.30 14.00
N LYS A 105 -2.82 7.66 15.08
CA LYS A 105 -1.40 7.71 15.48
C LYS A 105 -0.50 7.10 14.41
N ALA A 106 -0.90 5.94 13.86
CA ALA A 106 -0.16 5.27 12.80
C ALA A 106 -0.16 6.09 11.52
N GLY A 107 -1.32 6.64 11.11
CA GLY A 107 -1.42 7.53 9.95
C GLY A 107 -0.52 8.77 10.07
N LYS A 108 -0.46 9.40 11.26
CA LYS A 108 0.45 10.53 11.50
C LYS A 108 1.92 10.11 11.41
N GLN A 109 2.32 9.01 12.04
CA GLN A 109 3.70 8.52 11.96
C GLN A 109 4.09 8.17 10.53
N PHE A 110 3.18 7.54 9.78
CA PHE A 110 3.37 7.28 8.36
C PHE A 110 3.59 8.58 7.59
N LYS A 111 2.73 9.59 7.79
CA LYS A 111 2.87 10.90 7.13
C LYS A 111 4.23 11.54 7.39
N ASP A 112 4.68 11.55 8.64
CA ASP A 112 5.96 12.16 9.04
C ASP A 112 7.14 11.45 8.33
N ILE A 113 7.14 10.11 8.30
CA ILE A 113 8.19 9.30 7.63
C ILE A 113 8.12 9.48 6.11
N TRP A 114 6.92 9.40 5.52
CA TRP A 114 6.70 9.49 4.09
C TRP A 114 7.08 10.87 3.54
N SER A 115 6.70 11.93 4.24
CA SER A 115 7.07 13.30 3.86
C SER A 115 8.59 13.49 3.86
N SER A 116 9.31 12.87 4.81
CA SER A 116 10.77 12.89 4.85
C SER A 116 11.39 12.20 3.63
N HIS A 117 10.81 11.07 3.21
CA HIS A 117 11.20 10.34 1.98
C HIS A 117 11.07 11.21 0.73
N ILE A 118 9.98 11.98 0.60
CA ILE A 118 9.77 12.91 -0.52
C ILE A 118 10.83 14.02 -0.51
N GLY A 119 11.13 14.57 0.68
CA GLY A 119 12.16 15.60 0.86
C GLY A 119 13.51 15.18 0.26
N TYR A 120 13.94 13.93 0.48
CA TYR A 120 15.19 13.41 -0.07
C TYR A 120 15.24 13.44 -1.61
N PHE A 121 14.13 13.16 -2.30
CA PHE A 121 14.09 13.22 -3.76
C PHE A 121 14.15 14.65 -4.28
N VAL A 122 13.42 15.56 -3.64
CA VAL A 122 13.41 16.98 -4.02
C VAL A 122 14.80 17.58 -3.84
N ASP A 123 15.45 17.32 -2.71
CA ASP A 123 16.81 17.78 -2.44
C ASP A 123 17.81 17.27 -3.48
N TYR A 124 17.73 15.97 -3.83
CA TYR A 124 18.57 15.38 -4.86
C TYR A 124 18.37 16.02 -6.24
N VAL A 125 17.12 16.27 -6.62
CA VAL A 125 16.78 16.96 -7.87
C VAL A 125 17.32 18.38 -7.90
N GLN A 126 17.10 19.15 -6.84
CA GLN A 126 17.60 20.53 -6.77
C GLN A 126 19.13 20.58 -6.83
N ALA A 127 19.83 19.68 -6.12
CA ALA A 127 21.28 19.58 -6.17
C ALA A 127 21.77 19.27 -7.59
N THR A 128 21.09 18.36 -8.28
CA THR A 128 21.41 17.98 -9.67
C THR A 128 21.17 19.14 -10.64
N ALA A 129 20.04 19.85 -10.50
CA ALA A 129 19.73 21.03 -11.30
C ALA A 129 20.79 22.14 -11.12
N LYS A 130 21.17 22.44 -9.87
CA LYS A 130 22.24 23.40 -9.57
C LYS A 130 23.57 23.00 -10.22
N LYS A 131 23.96 21.72 -10.13
CA LYS A 131 25.18 21.20 -10.78
C LYS A 131 25.15 21.40 -12.29
N LYS A 132 24.01 21.10 -12.95
CA LYS A 132 23.82 21.31 -14.40
C LYS A 132 24.02 22.78 -14.78
N ILE A 133 23.39 23.70 -14.04
CA ILE A 133 23.51 25.15 -14.27
C ILE A 133 24.97 25.61 -14.15
N MET A 134 25.68 25.15 -13.12
CA MET A 134 27.09 25.49 -12.91
C MET A 134 28.01 24.99 -14.04
N GLN A 135 27.76 23.79 -14.57
CA GLN A 135 28.53 23.26 -15.70
C GLN A 135 28.29 24.03 -17.00
N VAL A 136 27.05 24.47 -17.26
CA VAL A 136 26.74 25.34 -18.41
C VAL A 136 27.46 26.68 -18.29
N LYS A 137 27.47 27.29 -17.09
CA LYS A 137 28.18 28.55 -16.84
C LYS A 137 29.70 28.43 -16.98
N ARG A 138 30.33 27.31 -16.58
CA ARG A 138 31.78 27.10 -16.74
C ARG A 138 32.23 26.89 -18.19
N LYS A 139 31.32 26.52 -19.09
CA LYS A 139 31.60 26.28 -20.51
C LYS A 139 31.33 27.50 -21.41
N ARG A 140 30.76 28.57 -20.85
CA ARG A 140 30.56 29.87 -21.52
C ARG A 140 31.62 30.85 -21.05
#